data_AF-A0A174N293-F1
#
_entry.id   AF-A0A174N293-F1
#
_cell.length_a   1.000
_cell.length_b   1.000
_cell.length_c   1.000
_cell.angle_alpha   90.00
_cell.angle_beta   90.00
_cell.angle_gamma   90.00
#
_symmetry.space_group_name_H-M   'P 1'
#
loop_
_entity.id
_entity.type
_entity.pdbx_description
1 polymer ?
#
loop_
_entity_poly.entity_id
_entity_poly.type
_entity_poly.pdbx_seq_one_letter_code
_entity_poly.pdbx_strand_id
1 'polypeptide(L)'
;MTVIRRFDCIIADTKAAVLEKYESVKSLPMRDVLLRKASGHDFYNTSKYDFDKLLDDPDNIEANFRDYLNGFSENIQDIIEKFKFDGHITTMANKGILYIVIKEFTSSKANLHPSVISNLEMGYIFEEIIRRFSEAHNEDSGQHYTPREVIELMVNILFYDNNDVLSGNNVAKTIYESKVQTMIQFSDSLVA
;
A
#
# COMPACT_ATOMS: atom_id res chain seq x y z
N MET A 1 7.15 -4.74 1.95
CA MET A 1 7.24 -5.23 0.56
C MET A 1 5.86 -5.40 -0.06
N THR A 2 4.90 -6.01 0.66
CA THR A 2 3.50 -6.21 0.19
C THR A 2 2.82 -4.95 -0.36
N VAL A 3 2.94 -3.81 0.31
CA VAL A 3 2.41 -2.51 -0.16
C VAL A 3 3.00 -2.12 -1.52
N ILE A 4 4.33 -2.21 -1.65
CA ILE A 4 5.04 -1.87 -2.89
C ILE A 4 4.57 -2.79 -4.02
N ARG A 5 4.40 -4.09 -3.76
CA ARG A 5 3.89 -5.03 -4.76
C ARG A 5 2.45 -4.70 -5.18
N ARG A 6 1.57 -4.27 -4.25
CA ARG A 6 0.22 -3.83 -4.60
C ARG A 6 0.26 -2.61 -5.54
N PHE A 7 1.12 -1.63 -5.26
CA PHE A 7 1.31 -0.49 -6.16
C PHE A 7 1.82 -0.92 -7.53
N ASP A 8 2.84 -1.79 -7.57
CA ASP A 8 3.41 -2.34 -8.80
C ASP A 8 2.35 -3.01 -9.68
N CYS A 9 1.51 -3.87 -9.08
CA CYS A 9 0.42 -4.51 -9.80
C CYS A 9 -0.57 -3.47 -10.36
N ILE A 10 -1.01 -2.49 -9.57
CA ILE A 10 -1.99 -1.49 -10.01
C ILE A 10 -1.50 -0.71 -11.24
N ILE A 11 -0.22 -0.33 -11.26
CA ILE A 11 0.32 0.47 -12.37
C ILE A 11 0.84 -0.35 -13.54
N ALA A 12 0.92 -1.68 -13.41
CA ALA A 12 1.50 -2.55 -14.44
C ALA A 12 0.84 -2.35 -15.81
N ASP A 13 -0.50 -2.25 -15.83
CA ASP A 13 -1.29 -2.07 -17.05
C ASP A 13 -1.08 -0.71 -17.72
N THR A 14 -0.82 0.35 -16.94
CA THR A 14 -0.72 1.73 -17.45
C THR A 14 0.72 2.23 -17.58
N LYS A 15 1.70 1.45 -17.12
CA LYS A 15 3.12 1.83 -17.08
C LYS A 15 3.69 2.22 -18.44
N ALA A 16 3.40 1.45 -19.49
CA ALA A 16 3.89 1.74 -20.83
C ALA A 16 3.42 3.11 -21.32
N ALA A 17 2.14 3.44 -21.11
CA ALA A 17 1.56 4.73 -21.45
C ALA A 17 2.16 5.88 -20.63
N VAL A 18 2.40 5.65 -19.32
CA VAL A 18 3.05 6.64 -18.44
C VAL A 18 4.47 6.94 -18.89
N LEU A 19 5.27 5.92 -19.24
CA LEU A 19 6.65 6.10 -19.70
C LEU A 19 6.73 6.85 -21.04
N GLU A 20 5.86 6.48 -21.99
CA GLU A 20 5.77 7.22 -23.26
C GLU A 20 5.37 8.67 -23.02
N LYS A 21 4.39 8.91 -22.15
CA LYS A 21 3.96 10.26 -21.81
C LYS A 21 5.07 11.03 -21.13
N TYR A 22 5.80 10.41 -20.20
CA TYR A 22 6.90 11.02 -19.46
C TYR A 22 7.97 11.59 -20.38
N GLU A 23 8.38 10.86 -21.42
CA GLU A 23 9.36 11.37 -22.39
C GLU A 23 8.87 12.63 -23.12
N SER A 24 7.57 12.74 -23.38
CA SER A 24 6.97 13.90 -24.04
C SER A 24 6.76 15.11 -23.11
N VAL A 25 6.64 14.90 -21.80
CA VAL A 25 6.26 15.96 -20.82
C VAL A 25 7.34 16.29 -19.80
N LYS A 26 8.51 15.63 -19.83
CA LYS A 26 9.57 15.78 -18.81
C LYS A 26 10.04 17.22 -18.57
N SER A 27 9.94 18.10 -19.57
CA SER A 27 10.32 19.52 -19.48
C SER A 27 9.16 20.46 -19.11
N LEU A 28 7.93 19.94 -18.98
CA LEU A 28 6.75 20.76 -18.72
C LEU A 28 6.50 20.93 -17.21
N PRO A 29 6.05 22.11 -16.77
CA PRO A 29 5.73 22.37 -15.37
C PRO A 29 4.50 21.57 -14.88
N MET A 30 3.57 21.22 -15.76
CA MET A 30 2.37 20.43 -15.43
C MET A 30 2.54 18.92 -15.57
N ARG A 31 3.79 18.40 -15.53
CA ARG A 31 4.06 16.97 -15.76
C ARG A 31 3.23 16.07 -14.83
N ASP A 32 3.11 16.45 -13.56
CA ASP A 32 2.49 15.61 -12.54
C ASP A 32 1.02 15.30 -12.87
N VAL A 33 0.26 16.34 -13.20
CA VAL A 33 -1.16 16.23 -13.61
C VAL A 33 -1.30 15.36 -14.87
N LEU A 34 -0.40 15.53 -15.84
CA LEU A 34 -0.43 14.77 -17.09
C LEU A 34 -0.09 13.29 -16.88
N LEU A 35 0.84 12.98 -15.97
CA LEU A 35 1.25 11.62 -15.66
C LEU A 35 0.21 10.88 -14.83
N ARG A 36 -0.44 11.52 -13.85
CA ARG A 36 -1.59 10.95 -13.14
C ARG A 36 -2.76 10.67 -14.09
N LYS A 37 -3.00 11.59 -15.04
CA LYS A 37 -4.02 11.37 -16.07
C LYS A 37 -3.67 10.19 -16.99
N ALA A 38 -2.38 9.99 -17.30
CA ALA A 38 -1.92 8.88 -18.10
C ALA A 38 -1.95 7.54 -17.35
N SER A 39 -1.69 7.54 -16.04
CA SER A 39 -1.78 6.32 -15.22
C SER A 39 -3.21 5.91 -14.91
N GLY A 40 -4.18 6.84 -15.00
CA GLY A 40 -5.56 6.61 -14.59
C GLY A 40 -5.73 6.52 -13.06
N HIS A 41 -4.68 6.87 -12.31
CA HIS A 41 -4.62 6.79 -10.86
C HIS A 41 -4.06 8.08 -10.28
N ASP A 42 -4.26 8.30 -8.98
CA ASP A 42 -3.72 9.47 -8.27
C ASP A 42 -2.20 9.42 -8.07
N PHE A 43 -1.54 8.40 -8.61
CA PHE A 43 -0.10 8.17 -8.55
C PHE A 43 0.40 7.52 -9.84
N TYR A 44 1.72 7.54 -10.04
CA TYR A 44 2.38 6.94 -11.20
C TYR A 44 3.82 6.52 -10.83
N ASN A 45 4.49 5.81 -11.75
CA ASN A 45 5.92 5.51 -11.64
C ASN A 45 6.61 5.80 -12.99
N THR A 46 7.74 6.52 -12.95
CA THR A 46 8.54 6.90 -14.13
C THR A 46 9.84 6.10 -14.26
N SER A 47 10.13 5.17 -13.35
CA SER A 47 11.27 4.27 -13.49
C SER A 47 11.03 3.27 -14.63
N LYS A 48 12.11 2.92 -15.31
CA LYS A 48 12.10 1.93 -16.39
C LYS A 48 11.97 0.50 -15.85
N TYR A 49 12.26 0.29 -14.56
CA TYR A 49 12.23 -1.00 -13.88
C TYR A 49 10.84 -1.33 -13.34
N ASP A 50 10.45 -2.59 -13.40
CA ASP A 50 9.32 -3.23 -12.68
C ASP A 50 9.90 -4.45 -11.95
N PHE A 51 9.09 -5.10 -11.12
CA PHE A 51 9.50 -6.32 -10.43
C PHE A 51 10.03 -7.42 -11.35
N ASP A 52 9.55 -7.51 -12.60
CA ASP A 52 10.09 -8.46 -13.58
C ASP A 52 11.48 -8.02 -14.06
N LYS A 53 11.63 -6.78 -14.54
CA LYS A 53 12.92 -6.23 -15.01
C LYS A 53 13.99 -6.11 -13.94
N LEU A 54 13.60 -5.98 -12.68
CA LEU A 54 14.55 -5.97 -11.55
C LEU A 54 15.28 -7.32 -11.42
N LEU A 55 14.71 -8.41 -11.93
CA LEU A 55 15.32 -9.73 -11.91
C LEU A 55 16.30 -9.96 -13.08
N ASP A 56 16.28 -9.10 -14.09
CA ASP A 56 17.14 -9.22 -15.30
C ASP A 56 18.59 -8.81 -15.02
N ASP A 57 18.84 -7.96 -14.01
CA ASP A 57 20.17 -7.52 -13.59
C ASP A 57 20.37 -7.71 -12.07
N PRO A 58 20.66 -8.96 -11.63
CA PRO A 58 20.84 -9.29 -10.22
C PRO A 58 22.02 -8.57 -9.55
N ASP A 59 23.07 -8.26 -10.31
CA ASP A 59 24.31 -7.66 -9.78
C ASP A 59 24.07 -6.21 -9.34
N ASN A 60 23.20 -5.47 -10.04
CA ASN A 60 22.83 -4.10 -9.70
C ASN A 60 21.44 -3.98 -9.05
N ILE A 61 20.89 -5.08 -8.52
CA ILE A 61 19.50 -5.11 -8.03
C ILE A 61 19.21 -4.07 -6.95
N GLU A 62 20.19 -3.76 -6.09
CA GLU A 62 20.04 -2.71 -5.08
C GLU A 62 19.82 -1.33 -5.74
N ALA A 63 20.71 -0.95 -6.66
CA ALA A 63 20.62 0.34 -7.35
C ALA A 63 19.34 0.43 -8.19
N ASN A 64 19.01 -0.66 -8.91
CA ASN A 64 17.82 -0.72 -9.75
C ASN A 64 16.52 -0.66 -8.91
N PHE A 65 16.48 -1.34 -7.75
CA PHE A 65 15.32 -1.26 -6.86
C PHE A 65 15.16 0.11 -6.21
N ARG A 66 16.27 0.77 -5.87
CA ARG A 66 16.26 2.16 -5.38
C ARG A 66 15.74 3.12 -6.45
N ASP A 67 16.20 2.98 -7.70
CA ASP A 67 15.68 3.75 -8.84
C ASP A 67 14.17 3.53 -9.03
N TYR A 68 13.72 2.28 -8.94
CA TYR A 68 12.30 1.94 -9.00
C TYR A 68 11.47 2.66 -7.94
N LEU A 69 11.91 2.65 -6.68
CA LEU A 69 11.22 3.32 -5.58
C LEU A 69 11.22 4.85 -5.74
N ASN A 70 12.34 5.43 -6.20
CA ASN A 70 12.46 6.85 -6.48
C ASN A 70 11.68 7.28 -7.73
N GLY A 71 11.26 6.34 -8.57
CA GLY A 71 10.44 6.60 -9.76
C GLY A 71 8.98 6.90 -9.44
N PHE A 72 8.50 6.64 -8.23
CA PHE A 72 7.11 6.92 -7.86
C PHE A 72 6.80 8.42 -7.73
N SER A 73 5.54 8.79 -7.84
CA SER A 73 5.07 10.16 -7.57
C SER A 73 5.24 10.55 -6.09
N GLU A 74 5.32 11.85 -5.81
CA GLU A 74 5.65 12.44 -4.49
C GLU A 74 4.79 11.87 -3.34
N ASN A 75 3.49 11.73 -3.56
CA ASN A 75 2.57 11.16 -2.57
C ASN A 75 2.91 9.72 -2.15
N ILE A 76 3.47 8.92 -3.07
CA ILE A 76 3.89 7.55 -2.78
C ILE A 76 5.31 7.54 -2.19
N GLN A 77 6.18 8.45 -2.62
CA GLN A 77 7.50 8.63 -2.01
C GLN A 77 7.37 8.94 -0.52
N ASP A 78 6.49 9.86 -0.14
CA ASP A 78 6.19 10.19 1.26
C ASP A 78 5.77 8.96 2.09
N ILE A 79 5.02 8.05 1.47
CA ILE A 79 4.59 6.80 2.09
C ILE A 79 5.79 5.84 2.22
N ILE A 80 6.60 5.69 1.18
CA ILE A 80 7.79 4.82 1.17
C ILE A 80 8.82 5.28 2.22
N GLU A 81 9.03 6.59 2.38
CA GLU A 81 9.94 7.15 3.38
C GLU A 81 9.56 6.76 4.81
N LYS A 82 8.25 6.73 5.14
CA LYS A 82 7.75 6.31 6.46
C LYS A 82 8.11 4.86 6.80
N PHE A 83 8.26 4.01 5.79
CA PHE A 83 8.69 2.62 5.98
C PHE A 83 10.20 2.46 6.24
N LYS A 84 11.01 3.53 6.07
CA LYS A 84 12.47 3.49 6.27
C LYS A 84 13.15 2.35 5.50
N PHE A 85 12.72 2.13 4.25
CA PHE A 85 13.16 0.99 3.43
C PHE A 85 14.67 0.96 3.17
N ASP A 86 15.33 2.11 3.16
CA ASP A 86 16.72 2.27 2.78
C ASP A 86 17.67 1.28 3.52
N GLY A 87 17.60 1.28 4.85
CA GLY A 87 18.43 0.39 5.67
C GLY A 87 18.09 -1.08 5.49
N HIS A 88 16.81 -1.40 5.25
CA HIS A 88 16.38 -2.77 4.97
C HIS A 88 16.87 -3.25 3.60
N ILE A 89 16.85 -2.40 2.58
CA ILE A 89 17.36 -2.70 1.23
C ILE A 89 18.85 -3.03 1.30
N THR A 90 19.66 -2.16 1.91
CA THR A 90 21.10 -2.38 2.07
C THR A 90 21.39 -3.68 2.83
N THR A 91 20.64 -3.94 3.91
CA THR A 91 20.81 -5.17 4.70
C THR A 91 20.48 -6.42 3.88
N MET A 92 19.40 -6.38 3.09
CA MET A 92 18.99 -7.50 2.24
C MET A 92 19.96 -7.71 1.06
N ALA A 93 20.47 -6.63 0.47
CA ALA A 93 21.44 -6.68 -0.61
C ALA A 93 22.77 -7.29 -0.13
N ASN A 94 23.31 -6.80 0.99
CA ASN A 94 24.54 -7.33 1.59
C ASN A 94 24.45 -8.81 2.00
N LYS A 95 23.26 -9.28 2.37
CA LYS A 95 23.01 -10.69 2.70
C LYS A 95 22.70 -11.55 1.47
N GLY A 96 22.65 -10.98 0.26
CA GLY A 96 22.28 -11.70 -0.97
C GLY A 96 20.83 -12.17 -1.01
N ILE A 97 19.96 -11.63 -0.15
CA ILE A 97 18.55 -12.06 -0.04
C ILE A 97 17.59 -11.13 -0.77
N LEU A 98 18.01 -9.93 -1.16
CA LEU A 98 17.15 -8.95 -1.85
C LEU A 98 16.56 -9.53 -3.15
N TYR A 99 17.38 -10.18 -3.97
CA TYR A 99 16.95 -10.86 -5.19
C TYR A 99 15.91 -11.94 -4.91
N ILE A 100 16.13 -12.77 -3.88
CA ILE A 100 15.21 -13.85 -3.51
C ILE A 100 13.87 -13.28 -3.08
N VAL A 101 13.88 -12.20 -2.29
CA VAL A 101 12.66 -11.51 -1.86
C VAL A 101 11.90 -10.96 -3.06
N ILE A 102 12.56 -10.20 -3.93
CA ILE A 102 11.90 -9.63 -5.11
C ILE A 102 11.33 -10.75 -5.99
N LYS A 103 12.09 -11.82 -6.23
CA LYS A 103 11.65 -12.98 -7.00
C LYS A 103 10.41 -13.65 -6.41
N GLU A 104 10.32 -13.80 -5.09
CA GLU A 104 9.12 -14.36 -4.45
C GLU A 104 7.91 -13.45 -4.65
N PHE A 105 8.09 -12.12 -4.57
CA PHE A 105 7.02 -11.14 -4.84
C PHE A 105 6.65 -11.03 -6.32
N THR A 106 7.53 -11.41 -7.24
CA THR A 106 7.22 -11.51 -8.67
C THR A 106 6.41 -12.78 -9.00
N SER A 107 6.47 -13.80 -8.14
CA SER A 107 5.74 -15.06 -8.36
C SER A 107 4.21 -14.87 -8.41
N SER A 108 3.52 -15.81 -9.07
CA SER A 108 2.04 -15.80 -9.16
C SER A 108 1.34 -15.84 -7.80
N LYS A 109 2.01 -16.31 -6.75
CA LYS A 109 1.49 -16.32 -5.37
C LYS A 109 1.33 -14.91 -4.80
N ALA A 110 2.11 -13.96 -5.30
CA ALA A 110 2.10 -12.55 -4.90
C ALA A 110 1.45 -11.67 -5.97
N ASN A 111 0.49 -12.23 -6.74
CA ASN A 111 -0.37 -11.44 -7.60
C ASN A 111 -1.41 -10.69 -6.76
N LEU A 112 -1.07 -9.46 -6.41
CA LEU A 112 -1.93 -8.56 -5.65
C LEU A 112 -2.64 -7.58 -6.58
N HIS A 113 -2.98 -7.96 -7.81
CA HIS A 113 -3.74 -7.08 -8.71
C HIS A 113 -5.20 -6.91 -8.27
N PRO A 114 -5.82 -5.72 -8.40
CA PRO A 114 -7.24 -5.51 -8.07
C PRO A 114 -8.23 -6.44 -8.78
N SER A 115 -7.86 -7.01 -9.93
CA SER A 115 -8.70 -7.98 -10.67
C SER A 115 -8.69 -9.38 -10.06
N VAL A 116 -7.70 -9.70 -9.23
CA VAL A 116 -7.55 -11.00 -8.55
C VAL A 116 -7.91 -10.88 -7.07
N ILE A 117 -7.48 -9.79 -6.44
CA ILE A 117 -7.71 -9.49 -5.03
C ILE A 117 -8.37 -8.13 -4.94
N SER A 118 -9.63 -8.11 -4.54
CA SER A 118 -10.41 -6.90 -4.33
C SER A 118 -9.76 -5.99 -3.26
N ASN A 119 -10.16 -4.73 -3.21
CA ASN A 119 -9.66 -3.80 -2.19
C ASN A 119 -10.04 -4.25 -0.77
N LEU A 120 -11.20 -4.89 -0.59
CA LEU A 120 -11.63 -5.45 0.69
C LEU A 120 -10.73 -6.61 1.14
N GLU A 121 -10.48 -7.56 0.23
CA GLU A 121 -9.58 -8.70 0.51
C GLU A 121 -8.14 -8.24 0.79
N MET A 122 -7.68 -7.21 0.09
CA MET A 122 -6.37 -6.60 0.37
C MET A 122 -6.31 -6.03 1.79
N GLY A 123 -7.41 -5.45 2.29
CA GLY A 123 -7.56 -5.01 3.67
C GLY A 123 -7.37 -6.17 4.66
N TYR A 124 -8.05 -7.29 4.45
CA TYR A 124 -7.89 -8.49 5.29
C TYR A 124 -6.46 -9.05 5.26
N ILE A 125 -5.82 -9.06 4.10
CA ILE A 125 -4.42 -9.49 3.97
C ILE A 125 -3.50 -8.58 4.80
N PHE A 126 -3.69 -7.26 4.75
CA PHE A 126 -2.90 -6.33 5.55
C PHE A 126 -3.14 -6.51 7.05
N GLU A 127 -4.39 -6.69 7.47
CA GLU A 127 -4.73 -6.95 8.86
C GLU A 127 -4.07 -8.23 9.38
N GLU A 128 -4.14 -9.32 8.60
CA GLU A 128 -3.52 -10.59 8.97
C GLU A 128 -1.99 -10.49 9.06
N ILE A 129 -1.36 -9.68 8.20
CA ILE A 129 0.07 -9.37 8.29
C ILE A 129 0.37 -8.64 9.61
N ILE A 130 -0.37 -7.58 9.93
CA ILE A 130 -0.17 -6.80 11.16
C ILE A 130 -0.38 -7.69 12.39
N ARG A 131 -1.44 -8.51 12.40
CA ARG A 131 -1.73 -9.46 13.47
C ARG A 131 -0.55 -10.42 13.71
N ARG A 132 -0.06 -11.09 12.67
CA ARG A 132 1.08 -12.02 12.78
C ARG A 132 2.36 -11.32 13.25
N PHE A 133 2.62 -10.10 12.79
CA PHE A 133 3.77 -9.33 13.24
C PHE A 133 3.66 -8.96 14.72
N SER A 134 2.47 -8.55 15.17
CA SER A 134 2.20 -8.25 16.59
C SER A 134 2.32 -9.49 17.47
N GLU A 135 1.92 -10.68 16.99
CA GLU A 135 2.05 -11.94 17.74
C GLU A 135 3.50 -12.44 17.81
N ALA A 136 4.27 -12.23 16.75
CA ALA A 136 5.68 -12.63 16.71
C ALA A 136 6.58 -11.76 17.58
N HIS A 137 6.19 -10.50 17.83
CA HIS A 137 6.90 -9.58 18.72
C HIS A 137 6.20 -9.62 20.10
N ASN A 138 6.71 -10.46 21.01
CA ASN A 138 6.20 -10.64 22.38
C ASN A 138 6.28 -9.38 23.29
N GLU A 139 6.47 -8.18 22.75
CA GLU A 139 6.55 -6.92 23.48
C GLU A 139 5.21 -6.18 23.37
N ASP A 140 4.49 -6.08 24.50
CA ASP A 140 3.26 -5.30 24.71
C ASP A 140 2.09 -5.57 23.73
N SER A 141 1.57 -6.79 23.80
CA SER A 141 0.47 -7.39 23.02
C SER A 141 -0.90 -6.67 23.06
N GLY A 142 -0.99 -5.49 23.68
CA GLY A 142 -2.23 -4.73 23.83
C GLY A 142 -2.24 -3.33 23.21
N GLN A 143 -1.11 -2.83 22.67
CA GLN A 143 -1.04 -1.46 22.13
C GLN A 143 -0.93 -1.37 20.60
N HIS A 144 -0.74 -2.48 19.89
CA HIS A 144 -0.36 -2.46 18.48
C HIS A 144 -1.44 -3.00 17.53
N TYR A 145 -2.36 -3.85 17.98
CA TYR A 145 -3.40 -4.41 17.13
C TYR A 145 -4.68 -4.71 17.93
N THR A 146 -5.83 -4.33 17.37
CA THR A 146 -7.15 -4.70 17.88
C THR A 146 -7.84 -5.54 16.80
N PRO A 147 -8.28 -6.78 17.09
CA PRO A 147 -8.99 -7.62 16.13
C PRO A 147 -10.26 -6.95 15.61
N ARG A 148 -10.60 -7.22 14.35
CA ARG A 148 -11.77 -6.61 13.69
C ARG A 148 -13.09 -6.97 14.38
N GLU A 149 -13.20 -8.18 14.90
CA GLU A 149 -14.37 -8.68 15.63
C GLU A 149 -14.56 -7.90 16.94
N VAL A 150 -13.46 -7.47 17.57
CA VAL A 150 -13.51 -6.63 18.77
C VAL A 150 -13.95 -5.21 18.40
N ILE A 151 -13.45 -4.66 17.29
CA ILE A 151 -13.90 -3.35 16.78
C ILE A 151 -15.39 -3.39 16.43
N GLU A 152 -15.83 -4.42 15.72
CA GLU A 152 -17.23 -4.63 15.35
C GLU A 152 -18.11 -4.73 16.60
N LEU A 153 -17.69 -5.49 17.60
CA LEU A 153 -18.39 -5.57 18.88
C LEU A 153 -18.45 -4.21 19.59
N MET A 154 -17.35 -3.46 19.63
CA MET A 154 -17.30 -2.13 20.25
C MET A 154 -18.23 -1.14 19.53
N VAL A 155 -18.27 -1.16 18.20
CA VAL A 155 -19.19 -0.34 17.38
C VAL A 155 -20.64 -0.76 17.63
N ASN A 156 -20.93 -2.06 17.62
CA ASN A 156 -22.27 -2.59 17.87
C ASN A 156 -22.78 -2.22 19.27
N ILE A 157 -21.93 -2.28 20.31
CA ILE A 157 -22.27 -1.83 21.66
C ILE A 157 -22.49 -0.32 21.70
N LEU A 158 -21.62 0.47 21.06
CA LEU A 158 -21.70 1.93 21.05
C LEU A 158 -23.00 2.44 20.40
N PHE A 159 -23.49 1.74 19.39
CA PHE A 159 -24.68 2.14 18.63
C PHE A 159 -25.94 1.32 18.94
N TYR A 160 -25.87 0.38 19.88
CA TYR A 160 -26.96 -0.54 20.23
C TYR A 160 -28.30 0.15 20.49
N ASP A 161 -28.30 1.29 21.19
CA ASP A 161 -29.52 2.04 21.56
C ASP A 161 -29.85 3.21 20.60
N ASN A 162 -29.02 3.49 19.59
CA ASN A 162 -29.09 4.72 18.77
C ASN A 162 -29.42 4.46 17.29
N ASN A 163 -30.14 3.38 16.98
CA ASN A 163 -30.53 3.04 15.60
C ASN A 163 -31.31 4.18 14.90
N ASP A 164 -32.20 4.88 15.63
CA ASP A 164 -32.96 6.03 15.07
C ASP A 164 -32.09 7.26 14.76
N VAL A 165 -30.91 7.38 15.38
CA VAL A 165 -29.98 8.52 15.19
C VAL A 165 -29.02 8.26 14.03
N LEU A 166 -29.03 7.07 13.42
CA LEU A 166 -28.16 6.69 12.30
C LEU A 166 -28.91 6.59 10.96
N SER A 167 -30.24 6.50 10.98
CA SER A 167 -31.09 6.25 9.82
C SER A 167 -31.59 7.51 9.09
N GLY A 168 -30.80 8.59 9.07
CA GLY A 168 -31.16 9.86 8.41
C GLY A 168 -30.25 10.22 7.23
N ASN A 169 -30.84 10.70 6.13
CA ASN A 169 -30.06 11.32 5.05
C ASN A 169 -29.32 12.56 5.61
N ASN A 170 -27.99 12.60 5.50
CA ASN A 170 -27.05 13.65 5.99
C ASN A 170 -26.74 13.67 7.50
N VAL A 171 -26.57 12.52 8.16
CA VAL A 171 -26.00 12.51 9.53
C VAL A 171 -24.47 12.41 9.48
N ALA A 172 -23.76 13.53 9.66
CA ALA A 172 -22.31 13.52 9.90
C ALA A 172 -22.02 13.33 11.40
N LYS A 173 -21.22 12.31 11.77
CA LYS A 173 -20.77 12.08 13.15
C LYS A 173 -19.26 12.03 13.25
N THR A 174 -18.73 12.59 14.32
CA THR A 174 -17.30 12.58 14.65
C THR A 174 -17.02 11.49 15.68
N ILE A 175 -16.24 10.48 15.29
CA ILE A 175 -15.74 9.45 16.21
C ILE A 175 -14.35 9.89 16.68
N TYR A 176 -14.13 9.93 17.99
CA TYR A 176 -12.84 10.27 18.58
C TYR A 176 -12.20 9.03 19.19
N GLU A 177 -10.98 8.73 18.77
CA GLU A 177 -10.16 7.67 19.36
C GLU A 177 -8.82 8.26 19.81
N SER A 178 -8.50 8.13 21.09
CA SER A 178 -7.35 8.79 21.73
C SER A 178 -5.99 8.12 21.47
N LYS A 179 -5.98 6.92 20.86
CA LYS A 179 -4.78 6.11 20.58
C LYS A 179 -4.77 5.53 19.16
N VAL A 180 -5.06 6.34 18.14
CA VAL A 180 -4.95 5.89 16.74
C VAL A 180 -3.48 5.89 16.31
N GLN A 181 -2.82 4.72 16.34
CA GLN A 181 -1.58 4.53 15.60
C GLN A 181 -1.85 4.10 14.14
N THR A 182 -3.08 3.67 13.81
CA THR A 182 -3.49 3.24 12.46
C THR A 182 -4.91 3.69 12.18
N MET A 183 -5.08 4.61 11.23
CA MET A 183 -6.39 5.12 10.83
C MET A 183 -7.25 4.01 10.24
N ILE A 184 -8.33 3.63 10.91
CA ILE A 184 -9.41 2.85 10.32
C ILE A 184 -10.43 3.86 9.79
N GLN A 185 -10.44 4.08 8.47
CA GLN A 185 -11.58 4.71 7.82
C GLN A 185 -12.72 3.69 7.77
N PHE A 186 -13.77 3.92 8.55
CA PHE A 186 -15.04 3.24 8.38
C PHE A 186 -15.66 3.72 7.05
N SER A 187 -15.66 2.86 6.04
CA SER A 187 -16.50 3.04 4.85
C SER A 187 -17.89 2.48 5.12
N ASP A 188 -18.93 3.08 4.53
CA ASP A 188 -20.37 2.88 4.76
C ASP A 188 -20.91 1.44 4.67
N SER A 189 -20.08 0.44 4.40
CA SER A 189 -20.47 -0.97 4.29
C SER A 189 -20.65 -1.71 5.62
N LEU A 190 -20.38 -1.07 6.77
CA LEU A 190 -20.54 -1.67 8.11
C LEU A 190 -21.87 -1.33 8.81
N VAL A 191 -22.76 -0.55 8.16
CA VAL A 191 -24.03 -0.11 8.74
C VAL A 191 -25.24 -0.62 7.93
N ALA A 192 -25.10 -1.75 7.24
CA ALA A 192 -26.22 -2.42 6.55
C ALA A 192 -26.43 -3.83 7.10
#